data_AF-A0A0F9F1Q3-F1
#
_entry.id   AF-A0A0F9F1Q3-F1
#
_cell.length_a   1.000
_cell.length_b   1.000
_cell.length_c   1.000
_cell.angle_alpha   90.00
_cell.angle_beta   90.00
_cell.angle_gamma   90.00
#
_symmetry.space_group_name_H-M   'P 1'
#
loop_
_entity.id
_entity.type
_entity.pdbx_description
1 polymer ?
#
loop_
_entity_poly.entity_id
_entity_poly.type
_entity_poly.pdbx_seq_one_letter_code
_entity_poly.pdbx_strand_id
1 'polypeptide(L)'
;RLSKPFYSPGEIRFQRDEMIWLIEHLTELEDGKWPLDPSGAVAPEGRTGLKAEGHFVRPVQFAAEVKTRLSTTGEAGEALVDEIQVGILDYESLSRPAQRVLNYISGWRRRNQTYPEWRATGKYREGGQMPRFSGKQDLSQKQIQEKAKRKRNQRR
;
A
#
# COMPACT_ATOMS: atom_id res chain seq x y z
N ARG A 1 -15.66 -4.21 3.21
CA ARG A 1 -15.31 -4.89 4.47
C ARG A 1 -13.91 -5.47 4.28
N LEU A 2 -13.09 -5.62 5.32
CA LEU A 2 -11.79 -6.31 5.17
C LEU A 2 -11.98 -7.68 4.52
N SER A 3 -11.14 -8.02 3.54
CA SER A 3 -11.20 -9.33 2.88
C SER A 3 -10.83 -10.50 3.78
N LYS A 4 -10.02 -10.26 4.82
CA LYS A 4 -9.66 -11.24 5.85
C LYS A 4 -9.62 -10.58 7.23
N PRO A 5 -9.95 -11.30 8.31
CA PRO A 5 -9.87 -10.79 9.68
C PRO A 5 -8.43 -10.75 10.23
N PHE A 6 -7.50 -11.47 9.59
CA PHE A 6 -6.10 -11.58 10.02
C PHE A 6 -5.16 -11.67 8.81
N TYR A 7 -3.98 -11.06 8.95
CA TYR A 7 -2.88 -11.16 8.00
C TYR A 7 -1.60 -11.58 8.72
N SER A 8 -0.95 -12.63 8.22
CA SER A 8 0.39 -13.00 8.69
C SER A 8 1.46 -12.05 8.12
N PRO A 9 2.62 -11.89 8.78
CA PRO A 9 3.67 -10.98 8.29
C PRO A 9 4.14 -11.27 6.86
N GLY A 10 4.09 -12.54 6.42
CA GLY A 10 4.51 -12.94 5.08
C GLY A 10 3.51 -12.61 3.97
N GLU A 11 2.25 -12.36 4.32
CA GLU A 11 1.18 -12.03 3.38
C GLU A 11 1.13 -10.55 3.02
N ILE A 12 1.59 -9.66 3.90
CA ILE A 12 1.48 -8.21 3.70
C ILE A 12 2.18 -7.77 2.41
N ARG A 13 1.42 -7.13 1.52
CA ARG A 13 1.86 -6.45 0.28
C ARG A 13 1.51 -4.96 0.27
N PHE A 14 1.00 -4.43 1.38
CA PHE A 14 0.49 -3.07 1.55
C PHE A 14 -0.68 -2.74 0.61
N GLN A 15 -1.52 -3.71 0.28
CA GLN A 15 -2.80 -3.47 -0.41
C GLN A 15 -3.77 -2.69 0.49
N ARG A 16 -4.88 -2.17 -0.07
CA ARG A 16 -5.81 -1.32 0.68
C ARG A 16 -6.31 -1.97 1.96
N ASP A 17 -6.82 -3.20 1.85
CA ASP A 17 -7.35 -3.94 3.01
C ASP A 17 -6.27 -4.22 4.05
N GLU A 18 -5.06 -4.58 3.60
CA GLU A 18 -3.91 -4.80 4.47
C GLU A 18 -3.48 -3.50 5.16
N MET A 19 -3.50 -2.37 4.44
CA MET A 19 -3.22 -1.05 5.01
C MET A 19 -4.25 -0.65 6.05
N ILE A 20 -5.54 -0.88 5.81
CA ILE A 20 -6.60 -0.64 6.80
C ILE A 20 -6.31 -1.47 8.06
N TRP A 21 -6.06 -2.77 7.90
CA TRP A 21 -5.76 -3.67 9.01
C TRP A 21 -4.51 -3.27 9.80
N LEU A 22 -3.45 -2.85 9.10
CA LEU A 22 -2.22 -2.35 9.73
C LEU A 22 -2.44 -1.03 10.48
N ILE A 23 -3.29 -0.13 9.96
CA ILE A 23 -3.60 1.14 10.61
C ILE A 23 -4.48 0.91 11.85
N GLU A 24 -5.43 -0.01 11.77
CA GLU A 24 -6.26 -0.44 12.90
C GLU A 24 -5.40 -0.91 14.08
N HIS A 25 -4.38 -1.74 13.80
CA HIS A 25 -3.51 -2.32 14.81
C HIS A 25 -2.20 -1.54 15.02
N LEU A 26 -2.13 -0.28 14.58
CA LEU A 26 -0.87 0.46 14.52
C LEU A 26 -0.18 0.55 15.88
N THR A 27 -0.93 0.79 16.96
CA THR A 27 -0.40 0.87 18.33
C THR A 27 0.21 -0.46 18.80
N GLU A 28 -0.42 -1.60 18.51
CA GLU A 28 0.12 -2.91 18.88
C GLU A 28 1.44 -3.22 18.14
N LEU A 29 1.49 -2.86 16.86
CA LEU A 29 2.68 -3.05 16.03
C LEU A 29 3.86 -2.20 16.51
N GLU A 30 3.59 -0.98 16.98
CA GLU A 30 4.59 -0.10 17.60
C GLU A 30 5.18 -0.70 18.88
N ASP A 31 4.35 -1.38 19.67
CA ASP A 31 4.76 -2.13 20.87
C ASP A 31 5.55 -3.41 20.55
N GLY A 32 5.79 -3.70 19.27
CA GLY A 32 6.47 -4.92 18.86
C GLY A 32 5.58 -6.16 18.94
N LYS A 33 4.26 -6.00 18.98
CA LYS A 33 3.30 -7.10 19.04
C LYS A 33 2.62 -7.27 17.69
N TRP A 34 2.60 -8.50 17.19
CA TRP A 34 1.72 -8.81 16.07
C TRP A 34 0.34 -9.15 16.63
N PRO A 35 -0.75 -8.62 16.05
CA PRO A 35 -2.10 -8.96 16.47
C PRO A 35 -2.32 -10.48 16.51
N LEU A 36 -3.14 -10.94 17.45
CA LEU A 36 -3.42 -12.37 17.59
C LEU A 36 -4.34 -12.84 16.46
N ASP A 37 -4.10 -14.06 15.97
CA ASP A 37 -5.01 -14.70 15.03
C ASP A 37 -6.32 -15.04 15.76
N PRO A 38 -7.48 -14.49 15.34
CA PRO A 38 -8.76 -14.73 15.98
C PRO A 38 -9.21 -16.19 15.87
N SER A 39 -8.63 -16.99 14.97
CA SER A 39 -8.88 -18.44 14.90
C SER A 39 -8.21 -19.23 16.02
N GLY A 40 -7.36 -18.59 16.84
CA GLY A 40 -6.61 -19.26 17.91
C GLY A 40 -5.54 -20.22 17.40
N ALA A 41 -5.22 -20.17 16.10
CA ALA A 41 -4.15 -20.97 15.51
C ALA A 41 -2.79 -20.55 16.10
N VAL A 42 -2.36 -21.25 17.14
CA VAL A 42 -0.97 -21.19 17.60
C VAL A 42 -0.13 -21.80 16.48
N ALA A 43 0.85 -21.05 15.96
CA ALA A 43 1.76 -21.59 14.96
C ALA A 43 2.33 -22.91 15.48
N PRO A 44 2.31 -24.01 14.69
CA PRO A 44 2.76 -25.31 15.17
C PRO A 44 4.20 -25.19 15.66
N GLU A 45 4.45 -25.66 16.87
CA GLU A 45 5.78 -25.78 17.49
C GLU A 45 6.63 -26.80 16.71
N GLY A 46 7.07 -26.41 15.52
CA GLY A 46 7.70 -27.30 14.54
C GLY A 46 8.92 -26.64 13.92
N ARG A 47 10.09 -26.92 14.52
CA ARG A 47 11.46 -26.65 14.01
C ARG A 47 11.63 -25.32 13.26
N THR A 48 11.49 -24.21 13.98
CA THR A 48 12.13 -22.96 13.56
C THR A 48 13.62 -23.07 13.80
N GLY A 49 14.42 -23.16 12.74
CA GLY A 49 15.83 -22.77 12.84
C GLY A 49 15.93 -21.40 13.53
N LEU A 50 17.04 -21.16 14.24
CA LEU A 50 17.30 -19.88 14.92
C LEU A 50 16.91 -18.72 14.00
N LYS A 51 15.80 -18.04 14.32
CA LYS A 51 15.40 -16.84 13.58
C LYS A 51 16.47 -15.80 13.86
N ALA A 52 17.05 -15.25 12.80
CA ALA A 52 18.09 -14.23 12.90
C ALA A 52 17.58 -12.93 13.56
N GLU A 53 16.25 -12.74 13.64
CA GLU A 53 15.60 -11.56 14.19
C GLU A 53 14.65 -11.90 15.35
N GLY A 54 14.54 -10.99 16.32
CA GLY A 54 13.57 -11.08 17.40
C GLY A 54 12.13 -10.95 16.90
N HIS A 55 11.18 -11.54 17.62
CA HIS A 55 9.76 -11.56 17.24
C HIS A 55 9.13 -10.14 17.12
N PHE A 56 9.65 -9.18 17.88
CA PHE A 56 9.22 -7.78 17.88
C PHE A 56 9.70 -6.96 16.68
N VAL A 57 10.74 -7.42 15.98
CA VAL A 57 11.40 -6.65 14.91
C VAL A 57 10.45 -6.37 13.75
N ARG A 58 9.74 -7.40 13.27
CA ARG A 58 8.80 -7.27 12.15
C ARG A 58 7.64 -6.32 12.46
N PRO A 59 6.88 -6.47 13.56
CA PRO A 59 5.81 -5.53 13.90
C PRO A 59 6.28 -4.08 13.87
N VAL A 60 7.42 -3.78 14.51
CA VAL A 60 7.98 -2.42 14.54
C VAL A 60 8.35 -1.92 13.14
N GLN A 61 8.92 -2.77 12.28
CA GLN A 61 9.21 -2.43 10.89
C GLN A 61 7.94 -2.07 10.10
N PHE A 62 6.86 -2.83 10.26
CA PHE A 62 5.59 -2.54 9.61
C PHE A 62 4.98 -1.24 10.13
N ALA A 63 4.98 -1.01 11.44
CA ALA A 63 4.53 0.25 12.04
C ALA A 63 5.33 1.45 11.49
N ALA A 64 6.66 1.34 11.43
CA ALA A 64 7.52 2.38 10.89
C ALA A 64 7.24 2.68 9.41
N GLU A 65 7.01 1.65 8.58
CA GLU A 65 6.65 1.81 7.17
C GLU A 65 5.27 2.49 7.01
N VAL A 66 4.27 2.10 7.80
CA VAL A 66 2.93 2.71 7.79
C VAL A 66 3.01 4.18 8.20
N LYS A 67 3.69 4.52 9.30
CA LYS A 67 3.93 5.90 9.73
C LYS A 67 4.62 6.73 8.66
N THR A 68 5.66 6.17 8.02
CA THR A 68 6.39 6.83 6.95
C THR A 68 5.50 7.13 5.74
N ARG A 69 4.53 6.27 5.42
CA ARG A 69 3.57 6.53 4.34
C ARG A 69 2.57 7.62 4.74
N LEU A 70 2.01 7.54 5.95
CA LEU A 70 1.05 8.51 6.46
C LEU A 70 1.63 9.92 6.58
N SER A 71 2.90 10.05 7.01
CA SER A 71 3.55 11.36 7.18
C SER A 71 3.62 12.18 5.88
N THR A 72 3.55 11.53 4.72
CA THR A 72 3.55 12.22 3.41
C THR A 72 2.18 12.80 3.01
N THR A 73 1.15 12.60 3.83
CA THR A 73 -0.24 12.99 3.53
C THR A 73 -0.77 14.14 4.39
N GLY A 74 -0.05 14.53 5.45
CA GLY A 74 -0.45 15.61 6.37
C GLY A 74 -1.75 15.28 7.12
N GLU A 75 -2.55 16.31 7.41
CA GLU A 75 -3.84 16.20 8.12
C GLU A 75 -4.83 15.22 7.48
N ALA A 76 -4.76 15.02 6.16
CA ALA A 76 -5.61 14.05 5.48
C ALA A 76 -5.30 12.60 5.93
N GLY A 77 -4.03 12.33 6.27
CA GLY A 77 -3.59 11.06 6.84
C GLY A 77 -4.17 10.81 8.21
N GLU A 78 -4.18 11.85 9.05
CA GLU A 78 -4.74 11.79 10.41
C GLU A 78 -6.23 11.47 10.36
N ALA A 79 -6.99 12.14 9.49
CA ALA A 79 -8.41 11.85 9.30
C ALA A 79 -8.69 10.39 8.87
N LEU A 80 -7.82 9.79 8.03
CA LEU A 80 -7.92 8.37 7.69
C LEU A 80 -7.68 7.47 8.91
N VAL A 81 -6.68 7.80 9.74
CA VAL A 81 -6.39 7.04 10.96
C VAL A 81 -7.58 7.12 11.91
N ASP A 82 -8.13 8.32 12.14
CA ASP A 82 -9.27 8.52 13.03
C ASP A 82 -10.51 7.71 12.58
N GLU A 83 -10.84 7.73 11.29
CA GLU A 83 -11.95 6.95 10.75
C GLU A 83 -11.76 5.44 10.98
N ILE A 84 -10.54 4.93 10.77
CA ILE A 84 -10.22 3.51 10.98
C ILE A 84 -10.27 3.16 12.47
N GLN A 85 -9.74 4.02 13.35
CA GLN A 85 -9.72 3.82 14.80
C GLN A 85 -11.12 3.86 15.43
N VAL A 86 -12.08 4.56 14.81
CA VAL A 86 -13.50 4.53 15.19
C VAL A 86 -14.21 3.25 14.67
N GLY A 87 -13.53 2.42 13.88
CA GLY A 87 -14.02 1.12 13.42
C GLY A 87 -14.55 1.13 11.97
N ILE A 88 -14.26 2.16 11.17
CA ILE A 88 -14.60 2.17 9.75
C ILE A 88 -13.54 1.37 8.97
N LEU A 89 -13.73 0.04 8.94
CA LEU A 89 -12.78 -0.89 8.33
C LEU A 89 -13.11 -1.27 6.87
N ASP A 90 -14.19 -0.70 6.32
CA ASP A 90 -14.57 -0.91 4.94
C ASP A 90 -14.17 0.27 4.06
N TYR A 91 -13.40 -0.01 3.00
CA TYR A 91 -13.03 0.97 1.99
C TYR A 91 -14.21 1.80 1.49
N GLU A 92 -15.34 1.16 1.19
CA GLU A 92 -16.51 1.86 0.63
C GLU A 92 -17.23 2.73 1.67
N SER A 93 -17.02 2.45 2.96
CA SER A 93 -17.61 3.23 4.07
C SER A 93 -16.72 4.39 4.52
N LEU A 94 -15.43 4.39 4.15
CA LEU A 94 -14.53 5.51 4.40
C LEU A 94 -14.98 6.76 3.63
N SER A 95 -14.72 7.93 4.20
CA SER A 95 -14.96 9.19 3.52
C SER A 95 -14.15 9.29 2.22
N ARG A 96 -14.63 10.06 1.24
CA ARG A 96 -13.90 10.26 -0.02
C ARG A 96 -12.48 10.81 0.18
N PRO A 97 -12.22 11.75 1.12
CA PRO A 97 -10.86 12.12 1.50
C PRO A 97 -10.02 10.94 2.00
N ALA A 98 -10.53 10.15 2.95
CA ALA A 98 -9.84 8.99 3.52
C ALA A 98 -9.54 7.93 2.45
N GLN A 99 -10.50 7.62 1.57
CA GLN A 99 -10.32 6.72 0.43
C GLN A 99 -9.17 7.16 -0.50
N ARG A 100 -8.99 8.47 -0.73
CA ARG A 100 -7.91 9.00 -1.57
C ARG A 100 -6.55 8.85 -0.91
N VAL A 101 -6.46 9.13 0.39
CA VAL A 101 -5.25 8.92 1.17
C VAL A 101 -4.86 7.46 1.15
N LEU A 102 -5.81 6.56 1.44
CA LEU A 102 -5.59 5.12 1.43
C LEU A 102 -5.10 4.65 0.05
N ASN A 103 -5.68 5.14 -1.04
CA ASN A 103 -5.23 4.86 -2.41
C ASN A 103 -3.80 5.31 -2.72
N TYR A 104 -3.40 6.43 -2.12
CA TYR A 104 -2.07 6.98 -2.30
C TYR A 104 -1.02 6.18 -1.53
N ILE A 105 -1.29 5.86 -0.26
CA ILE A 105 -0.37 5.13 0.63
C ILE A 105 -0.34 3.62 0.35
N SER A 106 -1.33 3.06 -0.35
CA SER A 106 -1.37 1.64 -0.71
C SER A 106 -0.44 1.28 -1.88
N GLY A 107 0.06 0.05 -1.85
CA GLY A 107 0.82 -0.61 -2.91
C GLY A 107 2.20 -1.07 -2.44
N TRP A 108 2.76 -2.05 -3.16
CA TRP A 108 4.06 -2.67 -2.85
C TRP A 108 5.22 -1.67 -2.74
N ARG A 109 5.18 -0.56 -3.48
CA ARG A 109 6.21 0.49 -3.45
C ARG A 109 5.63 1.81 -2.99
N ARG A 110 6.42 2.54 -2.20
CA ARG A 110 6.18 3.95 -1.92
C ARG A 110 6.21 4.76 -3.22
N ARG A 111 5.43 5.84 -3.24
CA ARG A 111 5.43 6.78 -4.35
C ARG A 111 6.54 7.80 -4.14
N ASN A 112 7.21 8.19 -5.22
CA ASN A 112 8.26 9.22 -5.18
C ASN A 112 7.71 10.66 -5.26
N GLN A 113 6.44 10.80 -5.66
CA GLN A 113 5.74 12.09 -5.72
C GLN A 113 5.00 12.33 -4.40
N THR A 114 4.77 13.60 -4.04
CA THR A 114 4.02 13.98 -2.85
C THR A 114 2.51 13.74 -2.99
N TYR A 115 1.78 13.72 -1.87
CA TYR A 115 0.33 13.55 -1.89
C TYR A 115 -0.42 14.67 -2.67
N PRO A 116 -0.10 15.97 -2.49
CA PRO A 116 -0.71 17.04 -3.28
C PRO A 116 -0.46 16.90 -4.78
N GLU A 117 0.79 16.59 -5.18
CA GLU A 117 1.15 16.37 -6.58
C GLU A 117 0.37 15.19 -7.17
N TRP A 118 0.35 14.06 -6.46
CA TRP A 118 -0.41 12.90 -6.90
C TRP A 118 -1.90 13.22 -7.06
N ARG A 119 -2.48 13.93 -6.09
CA ARG A 119 -3.89 14.35 -6.13
C ARG A 119 -4.18 15.25 -7.33
N ALA A 120 -3.26 16.15 -7.68
CA ALA A 120 -3.37 17.04 -8.83
C ALA A 120 -3.31 16.31 -10.17
N THR A 121 -2.61 15.17 -10.28
CA THR A 121 -2.52 14.40 -11.53
C THR A 121 -3.84 13.79 -12.02
N GLY A 122 -4.92 13.84 -11.22
CA GLY A 122 -6.27 13.50 -11.69
C GLY A 122 -6.49 12.03 -12.10
N LYS A 123 -5.50 11.13 -11.94
CA LYS A 123 -5.55 9.71 -12.32
C LYS A 123 -6.62 8.88 -11.58
N TYR A 124 -7.38 9.50 -10.68
CA TYR A 124 -8.50 8.92 -9.93
C TYR A 124 -9.84 9.63 -10.17
N ARG A 125 -9.94 10.50 -11.19
CA ARG A 125 -11.25 10.94 -11.68
C ARG A 125 -11.92 9.77 -12.41
N GLU A 126 -12.87 9.15 -11.71
CA GLU A 126 -13.94 8.28 -12.23
C GLU A 126 -13.51 6.96 -12.90
N GLY A 127 -13.86 5.83 -12.28
CA GLY A 127 -13.98 4.55 -13.02
C GLY A 127 -12.80 3.58 -13.00
N GLY A 128 -12.19 3.32 -11.84
CA GLY A 128 -11.91 1.93 -11.46
C GLY A 128 -10.84 1.13 -12.20
N GLN A 129 -9.80 1.71 -12.80
CA GLN A 129 -8.59 0.95 -13.12
C GLN A 129 -7.34 1.64 -12.63
N MET A 130 -6.64 1.00 -11.68
CA MET A 130 -5.22 1.28 -11.50
C MET A 130 -4.54 1.04 -12.85
N PRO A 131 -3.64 1.94 -13.30
CA PRO A 131 -2.69 1.53 -14.32
C PRO A 131 -1.96 0.31 -13.73
N ARG A 132 -2.22 -0.88 -14.30
CA ARG A 132 -1.34 -2.03 -14.09
C ARG A 132 0.05 -1.50 -14.35
N PHE A 133 0.96 -1.69 -13.42
CA PHE A 133 2.34 -1.22 -13.54
C PHE A 133 2.96 -1.90 -14.76
N SER A 134 2.77 -1.34 -15.96
CA SER A 134 3.36 -1.80 -17.23
C SER A 134 4.80 -1.32 -17.23
N GLY A 135 5.59 -1.90 -16.34
CA GLY A 135 7.03 -1.75 -16.35
C GLY A 135 7.53 -2.07 -17.76
N LYS A 136 8.01 -1.01 -18.44
CA LYS A 136 8.93 -1.07 -19.59
C LYS A 136 8.37 -1.25 -21.02
N GLN A 137 7.09 -1.08 -21.31
CA GLN A 137 6.60 -1.20 -22.71
C GLN A 137 6.39 0.13 -23.45
N ASP A 138 6.01 1.23 -22.79
CA ASP A 138 5.62 2.46 -23.49
C ASP A 138 6.77 3.29 -24.08
N LEU A 139 7.98 3.20 -23.50
CA LEU A 139 9.15 3.89 -24.05
C LEU A 139 9.68 3.18 -25.32
N SER A 140 9.49 1.87 -25.42
CA SER A 140 9.90 1.06 -26.57
C SER A 140 9.08 1.41 -27.82
N GLN A 141 7.75 1.52 -27.70
CA GLN A 141 6.90 1.78 -28.87
C GLN A 141 7.10 3.18 -29.45
N LYS A 142 7.31 4.20 -28.61
CA LYS A 142 7.63 5.55 -29.09
C LYS A 142 8.97 5.59 -29.82
N GLN A 143 10.00 4.92 -29.30
CA GLN A 143 11.31 4.83 -29.95
C GLN A 143 11.27 4.03 -31.27
N ILE A 144 10.44 2.98 -31.35
CA ILE A 144 10.24 2.19 -32.57
C ILE A 144 9.52 3.01 -33.65
N GLN A 145 8.47 3.75 -33.29
CA GLN A 145 7.74 4.61 -34.22
C GLN A 145 8.59 5.78 -34.73
N GLU A 146 9.44 6.36 -33.88
CA GLU A 146 10.34 7.45 -34.28
C GLU A 146 11.44 6.96 -35.24
N LYS A 147 12.02 5.78 -35.00
CA LYS A 147 12.97 5.13 -35.93
C LYS A 147 12.32 4.79 -37.28
N ALA A 148 11.06 4.34 -37.28
CA ALA A 148 10.34 4.03 -38.51
C ALA A 148 10.05 5.28 -39.36
N LYS A 149 9.69 6.42 -38.73
CA LYS A 149 9.52 7.71 -39.42
C LYS A 149 10.82 8.20 -40.06
N ARG A 150 11.94 8.13 -39.33
CA ARG A 150 13.25 8.56 -39.86
C ARG A 150 13.70 7.72 -41.06
N LYS A 151 13.49 6.40 -41.04
CA LYS A 151 13.78 5.52 -42.20
C LYS A 151 12.92 5.81 -43.44
N ARG A 152 11.69 6.29 -43.26
CA ARG A 152 10.78 6.59 -44.39
C ARG A 152 11.15 7.88 -45.11
N ASN A 153 11.72 8.86 -44.41
CA ASN A 153 12.16 10.13 -44.99
C ASN A 153 13.55 10.07 -45.67
N GLN A 154 14.33 9.02 -45.44
CA GLN A 154 15.63 8.81 -46.12
C GLN A 154 15.52 8.04 -47.46
N ARG A 155 14.30 7.63 -47.84
CA ARG A 155 14.01 6.86 -49.08
C ARG A 155 13.22 7.67 -50.12
N ARG A 156 13.10 8.97 -49.91
CA ARG A 156 12.61 9.95 -50.89
C ARG A 156 13.74 10.90 -51.20
#